data_AF-A0A125QZZ0-F1
#
_entry.id   AF-A0A125QZZ0-F1
#
_cell.length_a   1.000
_cell.length_b   1.000
_cell.length_c   1.000
_cell.angle_alpha   90.00
_cell.angle_beta   90.00
_cell.angle_gamma   90.00
#
_symmetry.space_group_name_H-M   'P 1'
#
loop_
_entity.id
_entity.type
_entity.pdbx_description
1 polymer ?
#
loop_
_entity_poly.entity_id
_entity_poly.type
_entity_poly.pdbx_seq_one_letter_code
_entity_poly.pdbx_strand_id
1 'polypeptide(L)'
;GEEVMSTMLRACDYGNEDISGDVDSFWLDGGIRISATQQIAFLRKLYHNKLHVSERSQRIVKQAMLTEANGDYIIRAKTGYSTRIEPKIGW
;
A
#
# COMPACT_ATOMS: atom_id res chain seq x y z
N GLY A 1 9.67 -7.94 -11.16
CA GLY A 1 11.09 -7.83 -10.80
C GLY A 1 11.39 -6.45 -10.25
N GLU A 2 12.60 -6.24 -9.75
CA GLU A 2 13.01 -5.06 -8.97
C GLU A 2 12.78 -3.74 -9.70
N GLU A 3 13.22 -3.63 -10.97
CA GLU A 3 13.06 -2.41 -11.77
C GLU A 3 11.60 -1.98 -11.93
N VAL A 4 10.72 -2.94 -12.22
CA VAL A 4 9.28 -2.69 -12.37
C VAL A 4 8.68 -2.27 -11.03
N MET A 5 9.10 -2.90 -9.92
CA MET A 5 8.63 -2.52 -8.57
C MET A 5 9.05 -1.10 -8.22
N SER A 6 10.31 -0.75 -8.42
CA SER A 6 10.84 0.60 -8.20
C SER A 6 10.05 1.64 -9.01
N THR A 7 9.84 1.36 -10.29
CA THR A 7 9.10 2.27 -11.19
C THR A 7 7.67 2.47 -10.72
N MET A 8 6.98 1.41 -10.29
CA MET A 8 5.59 1.50 -9.85
C MET A 8 5.42 2.19 -8.50
N LEU A 9 6.35 2.00 -7.55
CA LEU A 9 6.31 2.71 -6.27
C LEU A 9 6.51 4.21 -6.46
N ARG A 10 7.47 4.61 -7.29
CA ARG A 10 7.66 6.03 -7.68
C ARG A 10 6.44 6.60 -8.39
N ALA A 11 5.86 5.86 -9.33
CA ALA A 11 4.64 6.29 -10.01
C ALA A 11 3.44 6.42 -9.05
N CYS A 12 3.40 5.65 -7.97
CA CYS A 12 2.37 5.76 -6.94
C CYS A 12 2.67 6.83 -5.88
N ASP A 13 3.91 7.32 -5.80
CA ASP A 13 4.40 8.21 -4.74
C ASP A 13 4.12 7.57 -3.36
N TYR A 14 4.66 6.35 -3.20
CA TYR A 14 4.41 5.47 -2.06
C TYR A 14 5.56 5.52 -1.04
N GLY A 15 5.37 6.27 0.04
CA GLY A 15 6.32 6.32 1.15
C GLY A 15 7.63 7.01 0.79
N ASN A 16 8.76 6.42 1.17
CA ASN A 16 10.10 6.84 0.78
C ASN A 16 10.60 6.20 -0.52
N GLU A 17 9.79 5.37 -1.18
CA GLU A 17 10.07 4.73 -2.48
C GLU A 17 11.32 3.83 -2.51
N ASP A 18 11.85 3.50 -1.33
CA ASP A 18 13.08 2.73 -1.15
C ASP A 18 12.79 1.23 -1.17
N ILE A 19 13.36 0.51 -2.14
CA ILE A 19 13.25 -0.95 -2.26
C ILE A 19 14.54 -1.67 -1.87
N SER A 20 15.46 -1.00 -1.17
CA SER A 20 16.68 -1.62 -0.67
C SER A 20 16.37 -2.86 0.18
N GLY A 21 17.13 -3.93 -0.06
CA GLY A 21 16.83 -5.29 0.41
C GLY A 21 16.46 -6.21 -0.74
N ASP A 22 15.98 -7.41 -0.42
CA ASP A 22 15.56 -8.36 -1.45
C ASP A 22 14.16 -7.97 -1.99
N VAL A 23 13.98 -8.02 -3.31
CA VAL A 23 12.74 -7.60 -3.99
C VAL A 23 11.48 -8.35 -3.51
N ASP A 24 11.64 -9.52 -2.88
CA ASP A 24 10.57 -10.36 -2.37
C ASP A 24 10.31 -10.21 -0.85
N SER A 25 11.08 -9.35 -0.16
CA SER A 25 10.97 -9.17 1.29
C SER A 25 11.24 -7.74 1.77
N PHE A 26 11.59 -6.78 0.90
CA PHE A 26 11.92 -5.40 1.29
C PHE A 26 10.82 -4.68 2.08
N TRP A 27 9.56 -5.09 1.96
CA TRP A 27 8.42 -4.55 2.75
C TRP A 27 8.28 -5.16 4.15
N LEU A 28 9.06 -6.18 4.48
CA LEU A 28 9.08 -6.85 5.79
C LEU A 28 10.26 -6.38 6.64
N ASP A 29 11.45 -6.24 6.05
CA ASP A 29 12.70 -5.91 6.74
C ASP A 29 13.65 -4.99 5.95
N GLY A 30 13.28 -4.60 4.72
CA GLY A 30 14.07 -3.69 3.89
C GLY A 30 13.89 -2.22 4.21
N GLY A 31 14.21 -1.36 3.24
CA GLY A 31 14.25 0.10 3.40
C GLY A 31 12.92 0.85 3.30
N ILE A 32 11.86 0.23 2.77
CA ILE A 32 10.60 0.95 2.52
C ILE A 32 9.94 1.41 3.82
N ARG A 33 9.60 2.69 3.91
CA ARG A 33 8.89 3.30 5.03
C ARG A 33 7.79 4.20 4.51
N ILE A 34 6.65 4.22 5.19
CA ILE A 34 5.51 5.06 4.85
C ILE A 34 4.81 5.52 6.13
N SER A 35 4.49 6.81 6.20
CA SER A 35 3.76 7.39 7.32
C SER A 35 2.26 7.21 7.18
N ALA A 36 1.51 7.43 8.26
CA ALA A 36 0.04 7.39 8.22
C ALA A 36 -0.55 8.44 7.24
N THR A 37 0.02 9.64 7.17
CA THR A 37 -0.45 10.68 6.24
C THR A 37 -0.15 10.32 4.78
N GLN A 38 0.98 9.67 4.51
CA GLN A 38 1.30 9.13 3.18
C GLN A 38 0.37 7.97 2.80
N GLN A 39 0.02 7.09 3.75
CA GLN A 39 -1.01 6.05 3.54
C GLN A 39 -2.35 6.67 3.12
N ILE A 40 -2.80 7.72 3.81
CA ILE A 40 -4.03 8.44 3.43
C ILE A 40 -3.92 9.05 2.03
N ALA A 41 -2.79 9.66 1.68
CA ALA A 41 -2.58 10.22 0.35
C ALA A 41 -2.68 9.14 -0.75
N PHE A 42 -2.07 7.98 -0.54
CA PHE A 42 -2.16 6.83 -1.45
C PHE A 42 -3.59 6.30 -1.56
N LEU A 43 -4.28 6.08 -0.42
CA LEU A 43 -5.65 5.58 -0.39
C LEU A 43 -6.63 6.53 -1.09
N ARG A 44 -6.45 7.86 -0.98
CA ARG A 44 -7.25 8.84 -1.72
C ARG A 44 -7.05 8.71 -3.23
N LYS A 45 -5.80 8.52 -3.70
CA LYS A 45 -5.53 8.26 -5.13
C LYS A 45 -6.22 6.98 -5.59
N LEU A 46 -6.12 5.89 -4.83
CA LEU A 46 -6.79 4.61 -5.12
C LEU A 46 -8.33 4.74 -5.15
N TYR A 47 -8.89 5.47 -4.19
CA TYR A 47 -10.33 5.73 -4.12
C TYR A 47 -10.83 6.41 -5.40
N HIS A 48 -10.14 7.47 -5.83
CA HIS A 48 -10.50 8.26 -7.02
C HIS A 48 -9.99 7.69 -8.36
N ASN A 49 -9.43 6.48 -8.38
CA ASN A 49 -8.83 5.86 -9.57
C ASN A 49 -7.69 6.69 -10.20
N LYS A 50 -6.90 7.40 -9.38
CA LYS A 50 -5.83 8.32 -9.82
C LYS A 50 -4.41 7.74 -9.73
N LEU A 51 -4.26 6.46 -9.38
CA LEU A 51 -2.96 5.81 -9.49
C LEU A 51 -2.61 5.58 -10.98
N HIS A 52 -1.32 5.57 -11.31
CA HIS A 52 -0.80 5.35 -12.67
C HIS A 52 -0.87 3.88 -13.11
N VAL A 53 -2.01 3.23 -12.87
CA VAL A 53 -2.35 1.87 -13.29
C VAL A 53 -3.78 1.83 -13.80
N SER A 54 -4.15 0.76 -14.50
CA SER A 54 -5.50 0.65 -15.08
C SER A 54 -6.61 0.81 -14.02
N GLU A 55 -7.71 1.46 -14.40
CA GLU A 55 -8.89 1.56 -13.52
C GLU A 55 -9.39 0.16 -13.11
N ARG A 56 -9.31 -0.82 -14.02
CA ARG A 56 -9.64 -2.22 -13.74
C ARG A 56 -8.85 -2.75 -12.54
N SER A 57 -7.53 -2.55 -12.52
CA SER A 57 -6.68 -2.98 -11.40
C SER A 57 -7.09 -2.30 -10.09
N GLN A 58 -7.36 -0.99 -10.12
CA GLN A 58 -7.77 -0.23 -8.94
C GLN A 58 -9.13 -0.69 -8.39
N ARG A 59 -10.08 -1.03 -9.27
CA ARG A 59 -11.38 -1.61 -8.88
C ARG A 59 -11.23 -2.99 -8.25
N ILE A 60 -10.40 -3.85 -8.83
CA ILE A 60 -10.12 -5.20 -8.29
C ILE A 60 -9.49 -5.10 -6.90
N VAL A 61 -8.50 -4.23 -6.70
CA VAL A 61 -7.87 -4.03 -5.39
C VAL A 61 -8.87 -3.50 -4.36
N LYS A 62 -9.67 -2.48 -4.70
CA LYS A 62 -10.72 -1.97 -3.80
C LYS A 62 -11.72 -3.05 -3.43
N GLN A 63 -12.10 -3.91 -4.37
CA GLN A 63 -12.97 -5.04 -4.11
C GLN A 63 -12.33 -6.04 -3.14
N ALA A 64 -11.06 -6.40 -3.35
CA ALA A 64 -10.31 -7.29 -2.48
C ALA A 64 -10.11 -6.73 -1.06
N MET A 65 -10.08 -5.41 -0.91
CA MET A 65 -9.98 -4.74 0.38
C MET A 65 -11.30 -4.72 1.18
N LEU A 66 -12.43 -5.20 0.64
CA LEU A 66 -13.69 -5.25 1.38
C LEU A 66 -13.50 -6.03 2.68
N THR A 67 -13.63 -5.32 3.80
CA THR A 67 -13.42 -5.89 5.14
C THR A 67 -14.76 -6.04 5.86
N GLU A 68 -15.63 -5.04 5.73
CA GLU A 68 -16.94 -5.04 6.37
C GLU A 68 -17.95 -4.25 5.54
N ALA A 69 -19.21 -4.69 5.54
CA ALA A 69 -20.31 -3.95 4.93
C ALA A 69 -21.63 -4.29 5.63
N ASN A 70 -22.44 -3.27 5.87
CA ASN A 70 -23.81 -3.39 6.36
C ASN A 70 -24.69 -2.25 5.78
N GLY A 71 -25.88 -2.03 6.35
CA GLY A 71 -26.81 -1.00 5.89
C GLY A 71 -26.33 0.44 6.08
N ASP A 72 -25.35 0.67 6.95
CA ASP A 72 -24.89 2.00 7.35
C ASP A 72 -23.52 2.36 6.74
N TYR A 73 -22.63 1.37 6.58
CA TYR A 73 -21.27 1.61 6.11
C TYR A 73 -20.66 0.47 5.31
N ILE A 74 -19.57 0.82 4.62
CA ILE A 74 -18.67 -0.12 3.95
C ILE A 74 -17.25 0.25 4.36
N ILE A 75 -16.52 -0.68 4.96
CA ILE A 75 -15.10 -0.54 5.29
C ILE A 75 -14.28 -1.34 4.29
N ARG A 76 -13.35 -0.64 3.63
CA ARG A 76 -12.30 -1.24 2.80
C ARG A 76 -10.95 -0.90 3.42
N ALA A 77 -10.29 -1.89 4.00
CA ALA A 77 -9.07 -1.70 4.76
C ALA A 77 -8.10 -2.87 4.56
N LYS A 78 -6.89 -2.73 5.11
CA LYS A 78 -5.92 -3.81 5.16
C LYS A 78 -5.08 -3.69 6.43
N THR A 79 -5.02 -4.78 7.19
CA THR A 79 -4.18 -4.89 8.38
C THR A 79 -2.71 -5.14 8.05
N GLY A 80 -1.80 -4.81 8.95
CA GLY A 80 -0.42 -5.29 8.95
C GLY A 80 0.22 -5.24 10.33
N TYR A 81 1.31 -5.98 10.48
CA TYR A 81 2.01 -6.11 11.76
C TYR A 81 3.50 -6.25 11.51
N SER A 82 4.26 -5.18 11.80
CA SER A 82 5.72 -5.18 11.71
C SER A 82 6.32 -5.69 13.02
N THR A 83 7.13 -6.73 12.93
CA THR A 83 7.84 -7.34 14.07
C THR A 83 9.34 -7.54 13.83
N ARG A 84 9.81 -7.35 12.59
CA ARG A 84 11.22 -7.54 12.20
C ARG A 84 12.09 -6.32 12.52
N ILE A 85 11.48 -5.15 12.70
CA ILE A 85 12.14 -3.88 13.00
C ILE A 85 11.42 -3.24 14.19
N GLU A 86 12.17 -2.73 15.17
CA GLU A 86 11.60 -2.01 16.31
C GLU A 86 11.29 -0.54 15.96
N PRO A 87 10.23 0.05 16.52
CA PRO A 87 9.26 -0.58 17.42
C PRO A 87 8.31 -1.51 16.66
N LYS A 88 7.83 -2.57 17.33
CA LYS A 88 6.73 -3.40 16.79
C LYS A 88 5.46 -2.57 16.67
N ILE A 89 4.91 -2.48 15.46
CA ILE A 89 3.74 -1.64 15.15
C ILE A 89 2.70 -2.47 14.39
N GLY A 90 1.43 -2.30 14.76
CA GLY A 90 0.28 -2.79 14.01
C GLY A 90 -0.46 -1.65 13.28
N TRP A 91 -1.11 -1.99 12.18
CA TRP A 91 -2.03 -1.13 11.42
C TRP A 91 -3.16 -1.95 10.81
#